data_AF-A0A7S9SWQ0-F1
#
_entry.id   AF-A0A7S9SWQ0-F1
#
_cell.length_a   1.000
_cell.length_b   1.000
_cell.length_c   1.000
_cell.angle_alpha   90.00
_cell.angle_beta   90.00
_cell.angle_gamma   90.00
#
_symmetry.space_group_name_H-M   'P 1'
#
loop_
_entity.id
_entity.type
_entity.pdbx_description
1 polymer ?
#
loop_
_entity_poly.entity_id
_entity_poly.type
_entity_poly.pdbx_seq_one_letter_code
_entity_poly.pdbx_strand_id
1 'polypeptide(L)'
;VNQKLMDEHLKFTGGRVFTRFPPEPNGYLHIGHSKAIAVNFGYAKFHDGVCYLRYDDTNPEAEEEQYFTSIRETVDWLGFKPYKITYSSDYFDHLYELAEFLIKKGLAYVCFCTAEEMKIGRGLVNGKGGHERKGCPEREKSVDVNLQEFRNMRDGKYGKGEATLRMKQDFKNDN
;
A
#
# COMPACT_ATOMS: atom_id res chain seq x y z
N VAL A 1 0.80 -19.14 12.22
CA VAL A 1 0.31 -18.86 10.85
C VAL A 1 -1.08 -19.47 10.73
N ASN A 2 -2.04 -18.77 10.13
CA ASN A 2 -3.37 -19.34 9.90
C ASN A 2 -3.25 -20.46 8.85
N GLN A 3 -3.49 -21.71 9.25
CA GLN A 3 -3.25 -22.88 8.40
C GLN A 3 -4.08 -22.84 7.12
N LYS A 4 -5.34 -22.41 7.21
CA LYS A 4 -6.23 -22.29 6.04
C LYS A 4 -5.65 -21.38 4.96
N LEU A 5 -5.08 -20.23 5.38
CA LEU A 5 -4.46 -19.28 4.44
C LEU A 5 -3.18 -19.85 3.82
N MET A 6 -2.43 -20.66 4.58
CA MET A 6 -1.25 -21.35 4.04
C MET A 6 -1.66 -22.39 2.98
N ASP A 7 -2.71 -23.17 3.24
CA ASP A 7 -3.18 -24.19 2.31
C ASP A 7 -3.71 -23.56 1.00
N GLU A 8 -4.48 -22.47 1.09
CA GLU A 8 -4.94 -21.69 -0.06
C GLU A 8 -3.76 -21.11 -0.86
N HIS A 9 -2.75 -20.58 -0.16
CA HIS A 9 -1.54 -20.05 -0.78
C HIS A 9 -0.76 -21.14 -1.52
N LEU A 10 -0.50 -22.28 -0.89
CA LEU A 10 0.23 -23.40 -1.52
C LEU A 10 -0.53 -23.98 -2.71
N LYS A 11 -1.87 -24.04 -2.63
CA LYS A 11 -2.71 -24.44 -3.76
C LYS A 11 -2.58 -23.47 -4.94
N PHE A 12 -2.53 -22.16 -4.67
CA PHE A 12 -2.36 -21.15 -5.72
C PHE A 12 -0.96 -21.18 -6.34
N THR A 13 0.09 -21.22 -5.52
CA THR A 13 1.47 -21.16 -6.02
C THR A 13 1.97 -22.47 -6.61
N GLY A 14 1.37 -23.59 -6.20
CA GLY A 14 1.88 -24.94 -6.47
C GLY A 14 3.25 -25.17 -5.83
N GLY A 15 3.56 -24.45 -4.74
CA GLY A 15 4.85 -24.52 -4.05
C GLY A 15 6.00 -23.78 -4.75
N ARG A 16 5.74 -23.11 -5.89
CA ARG A 16 6.75 -22.31 -6.60
C ARG A 16 7.02 -20.98 -5.91
N VAL A 17 8.19 -20.41 -6.18
CA VAL A 17 8.55 -19.06 -5.73
C VAL A 17 7.77 -18.00 -6.52
N PHE A 18 7.22 -17.02 -5.81
CA PHE A 18 6.56 -15.85 -6.38
C PHE A 18 7.24 -14.58 -5.84
N THR A 19 7.79 -13.76 -6.72
CA THR A 19 8.35 -12.44 -6.39
C THR A 19 7.64 -11.33 -7.18
N ARG A 20 7.91 -10.07 -6.83
CA ARG A 20 7.50 -8.93 -7.65
C ARG A 20 8.51 -7.80 -7.60
N PHE A 21 8.72 -7.13 -8.72
CA PHE A 21 9.36 -5.81 -8.80
C PHE A 21 8.25 -4.75 -8.93
N PRO A 22 8.03 -3.91 -7.89
CA PRO A 22 6.93 -2.97 -7.86
C PRO A 22 7.36 -1.48 -7.97
N PRO A 23 7.88 -1.00 -9.11
CA PRO A 23 8.25 0.41 -9.24
C PRO A 23 7.01 1.32 -9.31
N GLU A 24 7.11 2.51 -8.73
CA GLU A 24 6.17 3.60 -8.99
C GLU A 24 6.43 4.17 -10.41
N PRO A 25 5.40 4.33 -11.26
CA PRO A 25 5.58 4.82 -12.63
C PRO A 25 5.58 6.36 -12.71
N ASN A 26 6.38 7.01 -11.86
CA ASN A 26 6.49 8.47 -11.74
C ASN A 26 7.90 9.02 -12.07
N GLY A 27 8.78 8.17 -12.60
CA GLY A 27 10.15 8.55 -12.94
C GLY A 27 10.92 7.45 -13.66
N TYR A 28 12.07 7.82 -14.21
CA TYR A 28 12.99 6.88 -14.86
C TYR A 28 13.74 6.03 -13.84
N LEU A 29 13.92 4.74 -14.17
CA LEU A 29 14.73 3.85 -13.34
C LEU A 29 16.21 4.24 -13.44
N HIS A 30 16.83 4.55 -12.30
CA HIS A 30 18.28 4.69 -12.17
C HIS A 30 18.99 3.38 -11.77
N ILE A 31 20.33 3.37 -11.77
CA ILE A 31 21.16 2.20 -11.45
C ILE A 31 20.80 1.47 -10.15
N GLY A 32 20.34 2.16 -9.11
CA GLY A 32 19.88 1.52 -7.87
C GLY A 32 18.77 0.48 -8.08
N HIS A 33 17.89 0.68 -9.07
CA HIS A 33 16.80 -0.25 -9.39
C HIS A 33 17.31 -1.55 -10.03
N SER A 34 18.50 -1.55 -10.66
CA SER A 34 19.08 -2.77 -11.23
C SER A 34 19.23 -3.88 -10.19
N LYS A 35 19.59 -3.53 -8.94
CA LYS A 35 19.66 -4.49 -7.84
C LYS A 35 18.30 -5.08 -7.50
N ALA A 36 17.26 -4.24 -7.40
CA ALA A 36 15.91 -4.70 -7.11
C ALA A 36 15.37 -5.62 -8.22
N ILE A 37 15.64 -5.29 -9.49
CA ILE A 37 15.31 -6.12 -10.65
C ILE A 37 16.05 -7.46 -10.56
N ALA A 38 17.39 -7.43 -10.46
CA ALA A 38 18.20 -8.65 -10.43
C ALA A 38 17.86 -9.56 -9.25
N VAL A 39 17.56 -9.00 -8.07
CA VAL A 39 17.15 -9.78 -6.91
C VAL A 39 15.79 -10.42 -7.13
N ASN A 40 14.75 -9.67 -7.52
CA ASN A 40 13.40 -10.22 -7.61
C ASN A 40 13.27 -11.21 -8.78
N PHE A 41 13.70 -10.82 -9.97
CA PHE A 41 13.63 -11.68 -11.15
C PHE A 41 14.65 -12.81 -11.10
N GLY A 42 15.88 -12.52 -10.65
CA GLY A 42 16.93 -13.53 -10.55
C GLY A 42 16.61 -14.60 -9.51
N TYR A 43 16.05 -14.23 -8.35
CA TYR A 43 15.65 -15.20 -7.33
C TYR A 43 14.50 -16.10 -7.80
N ALA A 44 13.47 -15.53 -8.44
CA ALA A 44 12.41 -16.33 -9.04
C ALA A 44 12.97 -17.28 -10.11
N LYS A 45 13.83 -16.79 -11.01
CA LYS A 45 14.45 -17.61 -12.06
C LYS A 45 15.32 -18.74 -11.49
N PHE A 46 16.09 -18.47 -10.43
CA PHE A 46 16.95 -19.48 -9.79
C PHE A 46 16.16 -20.62 -9.14
N HIS A 47 14.93 -20.35 -8.69
CA HIS A 47 14.06 -21.31 -8.03
C HIS A 47 12.91 -21.83 -8.91
N ASP A 48 13.04 -21.71 -10.25
CA ASP A 48 12.00 -22.10 -11.22
C ASP A 48 10.60 -21.51 -10.89
N GLY A 49 10.61 -20.32 -10.31
CA GLY A 49 9.44 -19.54 -9.92
C GLY A 49 9.05 -18.49 -10.95
N VAL A 50 8.23 -17.54 -10.52
CA VAL A 50 7.72 -16.44 -11.35
C VAL A 50 7.91 -15.09 -10.66
N CYS A 51 8.16 -14.06 -11.47
CA CYS A 51 8.26 -12.68 -11.00
C CYS A 51 7.25 -11.80 -11.75
N TYR A 52 6.46 -11.07 -10.98
CA TYR A 52 5.56 -10.03 -11.50
C TYR A 52 6.33 -8.73 -11.72
N LEU A 53 5.99 -8.01 -12.79
CA LEU A 53 6.22 -6.58 -12.86
C LEU A 53 4.92 -5.90 -12.43
N ARG A 54 4.94 -5.19 -11.30
CA ARG A 54 3.75 -4.47 -10.83
C ARG A 54 4.01 -2.98 -10.88
N TYR A 55 3.21 -2.23 -11.62
CA TYR A 55 3.25 -0.78 -11.50
C TYR A 55 2.54 -0.40 -10.21
N ASP A 56 3.23 0.29 -9.30
CA ASP A 56 2.63 0.78 -8.06
C ASP A 56 1.96 2.14 -8.29
N ASP A 57 0.85 2.09 -9.03
CA ASP A 57 0.13 3.23 -9.60
C ASP A 57 -0.98 3.76 -8.67
N THR A 58 -0.60 3.99 -7.41
CA THR A 58 -1.54 4.48 -6.38
C THR A 58 -1.66 6.00 -6.34
N ASN A 59 -0.87 6.73 -7.13
CA ASN A 59 -0.81 8.19 -7.11
C ASN A 59 -1.12 8.79 -8.49
N PRO A 60 -2.39 9.10 -8.79
CA PRO A 60 -2.82 9.50 -10.12
C PRO A 60 -2.23 10.85 -10.60
N GLU A 61 -1.68 11.68 -9.72
CA GLU A 61 -1.12 12.99 -10.08
C GLU A 61 0.30 12.91 -10.66
N ALA A 62 1.02 11.81 -10.45
CA ALA A 62 2.45 11.71 -10.73
C ALA A 62 2.80 10.73 -11.87
N GLU A 63 1.80 10.13 -12.51
CA GLU A 63 1.99 8.99 -13.40
C GLU A 63 1.88 9.39 -14.87
N GLU A 64 2.85 8.98 -15.68
CA GLU A 64 2.89 9.25 -17.12
C GLU A 64 3.21 7.98 -17.91
N GLU A 65 2.54 7.78 -19.05
CA GLU A 65 2.69 6.60 -19.91
C GLU A 65 4.15 6.32 -20.32
N GLN A 66 4.96 7.38 -20.46
CA GLN A 66 6.39 7.26 -20.78
C GLN A 66 7.16 6.44 -19.73
N TYR A 67 6.82 6.56 -18.44
CA TYR A 67 7.50 5.85 -17.37
C TYR A 67 7.14 4.37 -17.37
N PHE A 68 5.88 4.03 -17.63
CA PHE A 68 5.46 2.63 -17.80
C PHE A 68 6.28 1.92 -18.89
N THR A 69 6.40 2.58 -20.04
CA THR A 69 7.16 2.07 -21.19
C THR A 69 8.64 1.91 -20.85
N SER A 70 9.27 2.95 -20.32
CA SER A 70 10.70 2.93 -19.98
C SER A 70 11.05 1.88 -18.91
N ILE A 71 10.18 1.71 -17.90
CA ILE A 71 10.34 0.66 -16.88
C ILE A 71 10.36 -0.72 -17.52
N ARG A 72 9.40 -1.01 -18.41
CA ARG A 72 9.31 -2.30 -19.10
C ARG A 72 10.53 -2.55 -19.96
N GLU A 73 10.92 -1.56 -20.77
CA GLU A 73 12.10 -1.63 -21.62
C GLU A 73 13.38 -1.87 -20.82
N THR A 74 13.52 -1.26 -19.65
CA THR A 74 14.68 -1.49 -18.77
C THR A 74 14.72 -2.92 -18.23
N VAL A 75 13.57 -3.48 -17.83
CA VAL A 75 13.48 -4.87 -17.37
C VAL A 75 13.85 -5.84 -18.50
N ASP A 76 13.32 -5.62 -19.70
CA ASP A 76 13.63 -6.42 -20.88
C ASP A 76 15.10 -6.29 -21.30
N TRP A 77 15.66 -5.07 -21.26
CA TRP A 77 17.06 -4.77 -21.58
C TRP A 77 18.03 -5.48 -20.64
N LEU A 78 17.70 -5.59 -19.35
CA LEU A 78 18.46 -6.38 -18.38
C LEU A 78 18.30 -7.91 -18.54
N GLY A 79 17.53 -8.36 -19.54
CA GLY A 79 17.39 -9.77 -19.90
C GLY A 79 16.37 -10.54 -19.05
N PHE A 80 15.50 -9.84 -18.32
CA PHE A 80 14.42 -10.45 -17.55
C PHE A 80 13.09 -10.33 -18.28
N LYS A 81 12.17 -11.25 -18.02
CA LYS A 81 10.81 -11.22 -18.56
C LYS A 81 9.79 -11.38 -17.43
N PRO A 82 8.82 -10.46 -17.28
CA PRO A 82 7.75 -10.63 -16.31
C PRO A 82 6.83 -11.78 -16.69
N TYR A 83 6.46 -12.58 -15.68
CA TYR A 83 5.42 -13.60 -15.83
C TYR A 83 4.06 -12.97 -16.12
N LYS A 84 3.76 -11.87 -15.43
CA LYS A 84 2.56 -11.05 -15.63
C LYS A 84 2.88 -9.61 -15.25
N ILE A 85 2.26 -8.69 -15.99
CA ILE A 85 2.23 -7.26 -15.68
C ILE A 85 0.91 -6.99 -14.96
N THR A 86 0.95 -6.28 -13.83
CA THR A 86 -0.22 -5.92 -13.03
C THR A 86 -0.11 -4.47 -12.57
N TYR A 87 -1.23 -3.88 -12.20
CA TYR A 87 -1.31 -2.53 -11.67
C TYR A 87 -1.83 -2.61 -10.23
N SER A 88 -1.37 -1.74 -9.33
CA SER A 88 -1.96 -1.63 -7.99
C SER A 88 -3.42 -1.16 -8.08
N SER A 89 -3.74 -0.30 -9.05
CA SER A 89 -5.07 0.22 -9.33
C SER A 89 -6.10 -0.85 -9.73
N ASP A 90 -5.66 -1.94 -10.37
CA ASP A 90 -6.51 -3.12 -10.68
C ASP A 90 -7.19 -3.70 -9.43
N TYR A 91 -6.65 -3.42 -8.24
CA TYR A 91 -7.10 -3.97 -6.97
C TYR A 91 -7.85 -2.95 -6.09
N PHE A 92 -8.16 -1.74 -6.56
CA PHE A 92 -8.78 -0.71 -5.71
C PHE A 92 -10.12 -1.13 -5.12
N ASP A 93 -10.98 -1.81 -5.88
CA ASP A 93 -12.24 -2.32 -5.36
C ASP A 93 -12.01 -3.31 -4.20
N HIS A 94 -11.06 -4.25 -4.39
CA HIS A 94 -10.72 -5.22 -3.36
C HIS A 94 -10.06 -4.56 -2.12
N LEU A 95 -9.21 -3.56 -2.33
CA LEU A 95 -8.60 -2.77 -1.25
C LEU A 95 -9.66 -2.00 -0.46
N TYR A 96 -10.68 -1.46 -1.14
CA TYR A 96 -11.82 -0.80 -0.50
C TYR A 96 -12.65 -1.78 0.35
N GLU A 97 -12.92 -2.98 -0.16
CA GLU A 97 -13.59 -4.04 0.59
C GLU A 97 -12.80 -4.44 1.85
N LEU A 98 -11.48 -4.59 1.73
CA LEU A 98 -10.59 -4.88 2.86
C LEU A 98 -10.57 -3.74 3.87
N ALA A 99 -10.64 -2.49 3.41
CA ALA A 99 -10.78 -1.33 4.29
C ALA A 99 -12.10 -1.36 5.07
N GLU A 100 -13.24 -1.61 4.41
CA GLU A 100 -14.51 -1.82 5.10
C GLU A 100 -14.44 -2.99 6.10
N PHE A 101 -13.75 -4.08 5.74
CA PHE A 101 -13.56 -5.22 6.62
C PHE A 101 -12.77 -4.84 7.89
N LEU A 102 -11.69 -4.05 7.75
CA LEU A 102 -10.93 -3.54 8.89
C LEU A 102 -11.79 -2.63 9.78
N ILE A 103 -12.61 -1.75 9.20
CA ILE A 103 -13.55 -0.90 9.95
C ILE A 103 -14.55 -1.77 10.72
N LYS A 104 -15.16 -2.76 10.07
CA LYS A 104 -16.12 -3.71 10.69
C LYS A 104 -15.51 -4.52 11.83
N LYS A 105 -14.19 -4.75 11.79
CA LYS A 105 -13.42 -5.39 12.88
C LYS A 105 -12.98 -4.41 13.98
N GLY A 106 -13.30 -3.12 13.87
CA GLY A 106 -12.86 -2.09 14.82
C GLY A 106 -11.37 -1.73 14.70
N LEU A 107 -10.71 -2.14 13.60
CA LEU A 107 -9.27 -2.00 13.38
C LEU A 107 -8.92 -0.78 12.52
N ALA A 108 -9.90 0.01 12.08
CA ALA A 108 -9.72 1.25 11.36
C ALA A 108 -10.81 2.26 11.74
N TYR A 109 -10.51 3.56 11.57
CA TYR A 109 -11.41 4.66 11.88
C TYR A 109 -11.16 5.85 10.95
N VAL A 110 -12.19 6.65 10.68
CA VAL A 110 -12.09 7.87 9.88
C VAL A 110 -11.69 9.04 10.79
N CYS A 111 -10.76 9.86 10.33
CA CYS A 111 -10.19 10.96 11.08
C CYS A 111 -10.27 12.26 10.29
N PHE A 112 -10.75 13.31 10.96
CA PHE A 112 -10.88 14.67 10.42
C PHE A 112 -9.81 15.63 10.95
N CYS A 113 -8.77 15.11 11.62
CA CYS A 113 -7.68 15.94 12.10
C CYS A 113 -6.86 16.47 10.91
N THR A 114 -6.45 17.72 11.02
CA THR A 114 -5.46 18.33 10.12
C THR A 114 -4.11 17.60 10.20
N ALA A 115 -3.25 17.80 9.20
CA ALA A 115 -1.91 17.23 9.18
C ALA A 115 -1.08 17.62 10.43
N GLU A 116 -1.21 18.86 10.90
CA GLU A 116 -0.50 19.34 12.10
C GLU A 116 -1.05 18.73 13.39
N GLU A 117 -2.37 18.63 13.55
CA GLU A 117 -2.97 17.93 14.70
C GLU A 117 -2.57 16.46 14.75
N MET A 118 -2.46 15.80 13.59
CA MET A 118 -1.98 14.42 13.52
C MET A 118 -0.51 14.30 13.94
N LYS A 119 0.36 15.23 13.53
CA LYS A 119 1.77 15.27 13.97
C LYS A 119 1.86 15.45 15.49
N ILE A 120 1.11 16.41 16.04
CA ILE A 120 1.06 16.66 17.49
C ILE A 120 0.56 15.41 18.23
N GLY A 121 -0.52 14.77 17.75
CA GLY A 121 -1.04 13.53 18.34
C GLY A 121 -0.04 12.37 18.30
N ARG A 122 0.89 12.37 17.33
CA ARG A 122 2.00 11.41 17.22
C ARG A 122 3.25 11.83 18.02
N GLY A 123 3.19 12.90 18.81
CA GLY A 123 4.30 13.37 19.63
C GLY A 123 5.35 14.17 18.87
N LEU A 124 5.03 14.69 17.68
CA LEU A 124 5.89 15.61 16.92
C LEU A 124 5.40 17.05 17.12
N VAL A 125 6.21 17.87 17.80
CA VAL A 125 5.94 19.29 18.01
C VAL A 125 7.14 20.09 17.49
N ASN A 126 6.91 21.04 16.59
CA ASN A 126 7.97 21.84 15.96
C ASN A 126 9.12 20.99 15.36
N GLY A 127 8.78 19.85 14.75
CA GLY A 127 9.75 18.92 14.15
C GLY A 127 10.57 18.10 15.15
N LYS A 128 10.32 18.24 16.46
CA LYS A 128 10.95 17.44 17.51
C LYS A 128 10.00 16.34 17.97
N GLY A 129 10.49 15.11 18.02
CA GLY A 129 9.79 13.95 18.57
C GLY A 129 9.92 13.86 20.10
N GLY A 130 9.31 12.83 20.69
CA GLY A 130 9.41 12.52 22.11
C GLY A 130 8.43 13.27 23.01
N HIS A 131 7.49 14.03 22.42
CA HIS A 131 6.35 14.59 23.15
C HIS A 131 5.28 13.53 23.38
N GLU A 132 4.34 13.82 24.27
CA GLU A 132 3.23 12.91 24.60
C GLU A 132 2.43 12.51 23.34
N ARG A 133 2.26 11.19 23.14
CA ARG A 133 1.45 10.62 22.06
C ARG A 133 0.02 10.40 22.55
N LYS A 134 -0.97 10.86 21.79
CA LYS A 134 -2.39 10.71 22.10
C LYS A 134 -3.24 10.37 20.88
N GLY A 135 -4.23 9.50 21.08
CA GLY A 135 -5.27 9.25 20.09
C GLY A 135 -6.13 10.50 19.88
N CYS A 136 -6.56 10.75 18.64
CA CYS A 136 -7.55 11.79 18.39
C CYS A 136 -8.96 11.32 18.83
N PRO A 137 -9.91 12.26 19.10
CA PRO A 137 -11.26 11.91 19.57
C PRO A 137 -12.00 10.94 18.63
N GLU A 138 -11.75 11.07 17.33
CA GLU A 138 -12.30 10.23 16.26
C GLU A 138 -11.96 8.74 16.42
N ARG A 139 -10.86 8.42 17.11
CA ARG A 139 -10.37 7.04 17.26
C ARG A 139 -11.40 6.13 17.92
N GLU A 140 -12.17 6.63 18.88
CA GLU A 140 -13.11 5.82 19.67
C GLU A 140 -14.55 5.81 19.12
N LYS A 141 -14.78 6.41 17.94
CA LYS A 141 -16.08 6.33 17.26
C LYS A 141 -16.46 4.88 16.94
N SER A 142 -17.78 4.63 16.89
CA SER A 142 -18.33 3.30 16.61
C SER A 142 -18.03 2.84 15.19
N VAL A 143 -18.14 1.52 14.97
CA VAL A 143 -17.99 0.91 13.64
C VAL A 143 -18.94 1.52 12.63
N ASP A 144 -20.22 1.70 12.98
CA ASP A 144 -21.25 2.19 12.06
C ASP A 144 -20.97 3.63 11.61
N VAL A 145 -20.54 4.50 12.54
CA VAL A 145 -20.15 5.88 12.21
C VAL A 145 -18.95 5.87 11.26
N ASN A 146 -17.90 5.11 11.58
CA ASN A 146 -16.71 5.04 10.71
C ASN A 146 -17.02 4.48 9.32
N LEU A 147 -17.90 3.48 9.23
CA LEU A 147 -18.31 2.90 7.95
C LEU A 147 -19.09 3.91 7.09
N GLN A 148 -20.00 4.65 7.72
CA GLN A 148 -20.75 5.70 7.04
C GLN A 148 -19.82 6.83 6.56
N GLU A 149 -18.88 7.26 7.39
CA GLU A 149 -17.93 8.31 6.99
C GLU A 149 -16.97 7.87 5.89
N PHE A 150 -16.53 6.61 5.92
CA PHE A 150 -15.66 6.08 4.88
C PHE A 150 -16.38 5.97 3.52
N ARG A 151 -17.68 5.65 3.53
CA ARG A 151 -18.53 5.69 2.32
C ARG A 151 -18.75 7.13 1.84
N ASN A 152 -18.98 8.07 2.75
CA ASN A 152 -19.10 9.49 2.44
C ASN A 152 -17.81 10.03 1.76
N MET A 153 -16.62 9.58 2.19
CA MET A 153 -15.34 9.92 1.54
C MET A 153 -15.32 9.47 0.08
N ARG A 154 -15.69 8.21 -0.19
CA ARG A 154 -15.75 7.67 -1.56
C ARG A 154 -16.79 8.41 -2.42
N ASP A 155 -17.91 8.77 -1.82
CA ASP A 155 -19.00 9.47 -2.50
C ASP A 155 -18.71 10.99 -2.69
N GLY A 156 -17.50 11.46 -2.36
CA GLY A 156 -17.04 12.82 -2.63
C GLY A 156 -17.62 13.90 -1.70
N LYS A 157 -18.10 13.54 -0.51
CA LYS A 157 -18.71 14.50 0.44
C LYS A 157 -17.70 15.36 1.21
N TYR A 158 -16.41 15.06 1.07
CA TYR A 158 -15.31 15.74 1.76
C TYR A 158 -14.27 16.24 0.76
N GLY A 159 -13.70 17.42 1.02
CA GLY A 159 -12.60 17.98 0.24
C GLY A 159 -11.27 17.22 0.42
N LYS A 160 -10.30 17.49 -0.47
CA LYS A 160 -8.96 16.89 -0.41
C LYS A 160 -8.30 17.20 0.94
N GLY A 161 -7.98 16.16 1.70
CA GLY A 161 -7.32 16.26 3.01
C GLY A 161 -8.24 16.52 4.21
N GLU A 162 -9.56 16.65 4.01
CA GLU A 162 -10.50 16.88 5.11
C GLU A 162 -10.82 15.61 5.92
N ALA A 163 -10.73 14.43 5.29
CA ALA A 163 -11.00 13.15 5.92
C ALA A 163 -9.98 12.10 5.50
N THR A 164 -9.51 11.29 6.44
CA THR A 164 -8.56 10.19 6.19
C THR A 164 -8.96 8.93 6.93
N LEU A 165 -8.90 7.77 6.26
CA LEU A 165 -9.03 6.49 6.94
C LEU A 165 -7.69 6.12 7.60
N ARG A 166 -7.71 5.79 8.89
CA ARG A 166 -6.53 5.44 9.67
C ARG A 166 -6.67 4.06 10.29
N MET A 167 -5.59 3.29 10.30
CA MET A 167 -5.54 2.05 11.07
C MET A 167 -5.56 2.37 12.58
N LYS A 168 -6.38 1.63 13.33
CA LYS A 168 -6.45 1.72 14.80
C LYS A 168 -5.33 0.86 15.42
N GLN A 169 -4.10 1.30 15.23
CA GLN A 169 -2.91 0.70 15.84
C GLN A 169 -2.69 1.23 17.27
N ASP A 170 -1.59 0.80 17.88
CA ASP A 170 -1.14 1.33 19.16
C ASP A 170 -0.34 2.61 18.98
N PHE A 171 -0.89 3.74 19.41
CA PHE A 171 -0.22 5.04 19.34
C PHE A 171 0.82 5.23 20.44
N LYS A 172 0.95 4.30 21.38
CA LYS A 172 2.04 4.24 22.37
C LYS A 172 3.21 3.40 21.90
N ASN A 173 3.12 2.76 20.74
CA ASN A 173 4.23 2.01 20.17
C ASN A 173 5.43 2.93 19.87
N ASP A 174 6.64 2.42 20.03
CA ASP A 174 7.88 3.17 19.81
C ASP A 174 8.41 3.10 18.35
N ASN A 175 7.79 2.29 17.50
CA ASN A 175 8.04 2.26 16.05
C ASN A 175 7.26 3.34 15.29
#